data_AF-A0A6C0U1R8-F1
#
_entry.id   AF-A0A6C0U1R8-F1
#
_cell.length_a   1.000
_cell.length_b   1.000
_cell.length_c   1.000
_cell.angle_alpha   90.00
_cell.angle_beta   90.00
_cell.angle_gamma   90.00
#
_symmetry.space_group_name_H-M   'P 1'
#
loop_
_entity.id
_entity.type
_entity.pdbx_description
1 polymer ?
#
loop_
_entity_poly.entity_id
_entity_poly.type
_entity_poly.pdbx_seq_one_letter_code
_entity_poly.pdbx_strand_id
1 'polypeptide(L)'
;MKEYLEVQKHISQRLKKGWQIARLGKSIEKAFKTGDNVVKVSIYDHDGGNLLAVFYYTPVGKTLKNYAQRLGDYLHAQQKFREKTDPWWSDFRDFLNKASHELNLATKGNLLGPPILNSKTGEFDINCEIPYGVDPKHWYSLFQNKGEQIRMEVEYLESVPASIDIELQHVLRWANKSMQPTADASADGDVRSLNELPRIHR
;
A
#
# COMPACT_ATOMS: atom_id res chain seq x y z
N MET A 1 1.54 -12.56 3.74
CA MET A 1 0.12 -12.95 3.55
C MET A 1 -0.65 -13.13 4.88
N LYS A 2 -0.10 -13.73 5.95
CA LYS A 2 -0.78 -13.76 7.26
C LYS A 2 -0.97 -12.37 7.87
N GLU A 3 0.05 -11.51 7.80
CA GLU A 3 -0.01 -10.12 8.26
C GLU A 3 -1.18 -9.35 7.63
N TYR A 4 -1.40 -9.50 6.32
CA TYR A 4 -2.54 -8.91 5.58
C TYR A 4 -3.92 -9.32 6.13
N LEU A 5 -4.04 -10.51 6.73
CA LEU A 5 -5.29 -11.01 7.31
C LEU A 5 -5.46 -10.60 8.76
N GLU A 6 -4.36 -10.47 9.50
CA GLU A 6 -4.38 -10.12 10.91
C GLU A 6 -5.01 -8.73 11.11
N VAL A 7 -4.71 -7.79 10.20
CA VAL A 7 -5.23 -6.42 10.23
C VAL A 7 -6.74 -6.32 9.90
N GLN A 8 -7.31 -7.28 9.14
CA GLN A 8 -8.71 -7.21 8.71
C GLN A 8 -9.69 -7.68 9.81
N LYS A 9 -10.23 -6.75 10.61
CA LYS A 9 -11.10 -7.05 11.77
C LYS A 9 -12.41 -7.78 11.42
N HIS A 10 -12.93 -7.59 10.21
CA HIS A 10 -14.19 -8.19 9.75
C HIS A 10 -14.04 -9.65 9.26
N ILE A 11 -12.82 -10.18 9.14
CA ILE A 11 -12.58 -11.59 8.79
C ILE A 11 -12.57 -12.45 10.05
N SER A 12 -13.34 -13.54 10.05
CA SER A 12 -13.40 -14.45 11.20
C SER A 12 -12.02 -15.06 11.53
N GLN A 13 -11.72 -15.20 12.83
CA GLN A 13 -10.45 -15.77 13.32
C GLN A 13 -10.19 -17.19 12.78
N ARG A 14 -11.24 -17.96 12.50
CA ARG A 14 -11.16 -19.28 11.88
C ARG A 14 -10.62 -19.22 10.44
N LEU A 15 -10.97 -18.19 9.68
CA LEU A 15 -10.45 -17.96 8.33
C LEU A 15 -8.99 -17.47 8.37
N LYS A 16 -8.64 -16.60 9.32
CA LYS A 16 -7.26 -16.10 9.49
C LYS A 16 -6.23 -17.20 9.81
N LYS A 17 -6.65 -18.24 10.55
CA LYS A 17 -5.80 -19.37 10.94
C LYS A 17 -5.72 -20.51 9.90
N GLY A 18 -6.49 -20.44 8.81
CA GLY A 18 -6.52 -21.47 7.77
C GLY A 18 -5.29 -21.44 6.86
N TRP A 19 -4.57 -22.56 6.74
CA TRP A 19 -3.41 -22.70 5.86
C TRP A 19 -3.74 -22.82 4.35
N GLN A 20 -5.01 -22.93 3.99
CA GLN A 20 -5.43 -23.10 2.60
C GLN A 20 -5.63 -21.74 1.91
N ILE A 21 -4.56 -21.24 1.29
CA ILE A 21 -4.52 -20.03 0.43
C ILE A 21 -5.72 -20.01 -0.55
N ALA A 22 -6.13 -21.17 -1.08
CA ALA A 22 -7.26 -21.31 -2.00
C ALA A 22 -8.66 -21.05 -1.38
N ARG A 23 -8.89 -21.41 -0.10
CA ARG A 23 -10.17 -21.13 0.59
C ARG A 23 -10.25 -19.68 1.06
N LEU A 24 -9.10 -19.11 1.41
CA LEU A 24 -8.97 -17.73 1.83
C LEU A 24 -9.20 -16.75 0.66
N GLY A 25 -8.62 -17.06 -0.52
CA GLY A 25 -8.84 -16.30 -1.75
C GLY A 25 -10.32 -16.22 -2.15
N LYS A 26 -11.09 -17.32 -2.03
CA LYS A 26 -12.53 -17.34 -2.33
C LYS A 26 -13.37 -16.45 -1.41
N SER A 27 -13.01 -16.36 -0.12
CA SER A 27 -13.74 -15.52 0.83
C SER A 27 -13.46 -14.03 0.61
N ILE A 28 -12.23 -13.68 0.25
CA ILE A 28 -11.81 -12.32 -0.13
C ILE A 28 -12.45 -11.92 -1.47
N GLU A 29 -12.37 -12.76 -2.50
CA GLU A 29 -13.01 -12.50 -3.81
C GLU A 29 -14.53 -12.31 -3.68
N LYS A 30 -15.20 -13.13 -2.83
CA LYS A 30 -16.63 -13.00 -2.57
C LYS A 30 -17.00 -11.74 -1.79
N ALA A 31 -16.12 -11.27 -0.91
CA ALA A 31 -16.33 -10.07 -0.11
C ALA A 31 -16.12 -8.78 -0.92
N PHE A 32 -15.15 -8.76 -1.83
CA PHE A 32 -14.70 -7.51 -2.46
C PHE A 32 -15.10 -7.33 -3.91
N LYS A 33 -15.56 -8.40 -4.61
CA LYS A 33 -16.01 -8.38 -6.02
C LYS A 33 -15.06 -7.67 -7.01
N THR A 34 -13.83 -7.39 -6.62
CA THR A 34 -12.85 -6.59 -7.36
C THR A 34 -12.23 -7.39 -8.49
N GLY A 35 -12.29 -8.72 -8.43
CA GLY A 35 -11.74 -9.61 -9.43
C GLY A 35 -10.22 -9.41 -9.56
N ASP A 36 -9.77 -9.18 -10.79
CA ASP A 36 -8.37 -8.91 -11.12
C ASP A 36 -8.08 -7.40 -11.26
N ASN A 37 -9.04 -6.52 -10.91
CA ASN A 37 -8.87 -5.07 -11.05
C ASN A 37 -7.96 -4.49 -9.97
N VAL A 38 -7.13 -3.54 -10.37
CA VAL A 38 -6.36 -2.69 -9.47
C VAL A 38 -7.29 -1.62 -8.89
N VAL A 39 -7.19 -1.34 -7.59
CA VAL A 39 -7.96 -0.26 -6.97
C VAL A 39 -7.04 0.90 -6.69
N LYS A 40 -7.41 2.09 -7.17
CA LYS A 40 -6.77 3.36 -6.83
C LYS A 40 -7.66 4.11 -5.86
N VAL A 41 -7.08 4.62 -4.77
CA VAL A 41 -7.76 5.51 -3.83
C VAL A 41 -7.00 6.83 -3.79
N SER A 42 -7.63 7.89 -4.24
CA SER A 42 -7.10 9.26 -4.22
C SER A 42 -7.75 10.02 -3.06
N ILE A 43 -6.94 10.63 -2.20
CA ILE A 43 -7.40 11.46 -1.08
C ILE A 43 -7.03 12.90 -1.37
N TYR A 44 -8.02 13.78 -1.28
CA TYR A 44 -7.88 15.21 -1.50
C TYR A 44 -8.08 15.98 -0.20
N ASP A 45 -7.63 17.23 -0.19
CA ASP A 45 -7.94 18.17 0.88
C ASP A 45 -9.45 18.45 0.96
N HIS A 46 -9.85 19.13 2.03
CA HIS A 46 -11.25 19.47 2.30
C HIS A 46 -11.93 20.19 1.13
N ASP A 47 -11.20 21.08 0.46
CA ASP A 47 -11.71 21.87 -0.66
C ASP A 47 -11.67 21.09 -1.99
N GLY A 48 -11.11 19.89 -1.99
CA GLY A 48 -10.98 19.00 -3.15
C GLY A 48 -10.01 19.49 -4.21
N GLY A 49 -9.25 20.56 -3.93
CA GLY A 49 -8.35 21.23 -4.87
C GLY A 49 -6.94 20.61 -4.89
N ASN A 50 -6.50 20.01 -3.79
CA ASN A 50 -5.16 19.43 -3.67
C ASN A 50 -5.21 17.94 -3.37
N LEU A 51 -4.49 17.16 -4.17
CA LEU A 51 -4.28 15.73 -3.94
C LEU A 51 -3.27 15.53 -2.79
N LEU A 52 -3.74 14.98 -1.68
CA LEU A 52 -2.93 14.73 -0.48
C LEU A 52 -2.21 13.37 -0.55
N ALA A 53 -2.92 12.33 -0.99
CA ALA A 53 -2.38 10.98 -1.04
C ALA A 53 -3.02 10.13 -2.14
N VAL A 54 -2.27 9.15 -2.63
CA VAL A 54 -2.75 8.11 -3.55
C VAL A 54 -2.33 6.75 -3.02
N PHE A 55 -3.26 5.82 -3.06
CA PHE A 55 -3.06 4.45 -2.65
C PHE A 55 -3.49 3.47 -3.72
N TYR A 56 -2.77 2.35 -3.81
CA TYR A 56 -3.02 1.31 -4.77
C TYR A 56 -3.16 -0.05 -4.11
N TYR A 57 -4.24 -0.77 -4.41
CA TYR A 57 -4.39 -2.19 -4.15
C TYR A 57 -4.15 -2.95 -5.46
N THR A 58 -3.12 -3.78 -5.48
CA THR A 58 -2.78 -4.65 -6.61
C THR A 58 -3.15 -6.10 -6.26
N PRO A 59 -4.19 -6.69 -6.88
CA PRO A 59 -4.65 -8.02 -6.50
C PRO A 59 -3.67 -9.12 -6.92
N VAL A 60 -3.72 -10.24 -6.22
CA VAL A 60 -3.12 -11.50 -6.71
C VAL A 60 -4.07 -12.07 -7.77
N GLY A 61 -3.81 -11.70 -9.02
CA GLY A 61 -4.66 -12.03 -10.16
C GLY A 61 -4.70 -13.53 -10.51
N LYS A 62 -5.70 -13.94 -11.29
CA LYS A 62 -5.83 -15.33 -11.78
C LYS A 62 -4.59 -15.82 -12.52
N THR A 63 -3.98 -14.97 -13.35
CA THR A 63 -2.77 -15.31 -14.11
C THR A 63 -1.62 -15.71 -13.19
N LEU A 64 -1.34 -14.90 -12.16
CA LEU A 64 -0.32 -15.21 -11.16
C LEU A 64 -0.63 -16.50 -10.39
N LYS A 65 -1.91 -16.71 -10.00
CA LYS A 65 -2.33 -17.96 -9.34
C LYS A 65 -2.03 -19.18 -10.21
N ASN A 66 -2.32 -19.11 -11.50
CA ASN A 66 -2.04 -20.19 -12.45
C ASN A 66 -0.54 -20.44 -12.60
N TYR A 67 0.28 -19.38 -12.69
CA TYR A 67 1.74 -19.52 -12.71
C TYR A 67 2.28 -20.14 -11.43
N ALA A 68 1.79 -19.71 -10.26
CA ALA A 68 2.19 -20.27 -8.97
C ALA A 68 1.80 -21.76 -8.82
N GLN A 69 0.63 -22.15 -9.32
CA GLN A 69 0.23 -23.56 -9.35
C GLN A 69 1.16 -24.39 -10.23
N ARG A 70 1.45 -23.92 -11.44
CA ARG A 70 2.35 -24.60 -12.38
C ARG A 70 3.80 -24.61 -11.89
N LEU A 71 4.23 -23.60 -11.12
CA LEU A 71 5.52 -23.61 -10.44
C LEU A 71 5.68 -24.79 -9.48
N GLY A 72 4.57 -25.24 -8.86
CA GLY A 72 4.55 -26.43 -8.01
C GLY A 72 5.06 -27.68 -8.73
N ASP A 73 4.77 -27.83 -10.02
CA ASP A 73 5.22 -28.98 -10.82
C ASP A 73 6.75 -29.04 -10.95
N TYR A 74 7.43 -27.91 -10.81
CA TYR A 74 8.89 -27.79 -10.92
C TYR A 74 9.63 -27.81 -9.57
N LEU A 75 8.91 -27.90 -8.45
CA LEU A 75 9.53 -28.04 -7.11
C LEU A 75 10.04 -29.46 -6.83
N HIS A 76 9.67 -30.42 -7.69
CA HIS A 76 10.13 -31.79 -7.60
C HIS A 76 11.40 -32.02 -8.41
N ALA A 77 12.19 -33.02 -8.01
CA ALA A 77 13.37 -33.43 -8.77
C ALA A 77 12.98 -33.82 -10.21
N GLN A 78 13.69 -33.26 -11.19
CA GLN A 78 13.45 -33.55 -12.60
C GLN A 78 13.77 -35.02 -12.90
N GLN A 79 12.77 -35.78 -13.36
CA GLN A 79 12.92 -37.22 -13.61
C GLN A 79 13.59 -37.53 -14.95
N LYS A 80 13.45 -36.62 -15.92
CA LYS A 80 14.03 -36.77 -17.27
C LYS A 80 15.30 -35.91 -17.38
N PHE A 81 16.43 -36.54 -17.68
CA PHE A 81 17.63 -35.79 -18.05
C PHE A 81 17.36 -34.95 -19.31
N ARG A 82 17.79 -33.69 -19.28
CA ARG A 82 17.67 -32.75 -20.38
C ARG A 82 19.03 -32.14 -20.65
N GLU A 83 19.49 -32.22 -21.89
CA GLU A 83 20.72 -31.58 -22.32
C GLU A 83 20.60 -30.06 -22.24
N LYS A 84 21.73 -29.34 -22.19
CA LYS A 84 21.74 -27.87 -22.05
C LYS A 84 21.09 -27.15 -23.22
N THR A 85 21.07 -27.76 -24.40
CA THR A 85 20.48 -27.25 -25.64
C THR A 85 19.01 -27.65 -25.81
N ASP A 86 18.43 -28.40 -24.87
CA ASP A 86 17.00 -28.77 -24.91
C ASP A 86 16.14 -27.49 -24.85
N PRO A 87 15.23 -27.25 -25.82
CA PRO A 87 14.31 -26.11 -25.84
C PRO A 87 13.48 -25.95 -24.56
N TRP A 88 13.31 -27.03 -23.79
CA TRP A 88 12.67 -26.98 -22.48
C TRP A 88 13.27 -25.92 -21.55
N TRP A 89 14.59 -25.68 -21.60
CA TRP A 89 15.24 -24.67 -20.75
C TRP A 89 14.86 -23.24 -21.13
N SER A 90 14.71 -22.94 -22.44
CA SER A 90 14.23 -21.62 -22.87
C SER A 90 12.77 -21.44 -22.50
N ASP A 91 11.93 -22.45 -22.73
CA ASP A 91 10.50 -22.39 -22.39
C ASP A 91 10.27 -22.20 -20.89
N PHE A 92 11.07 -22.89 -20.07
CA PHE A 92 11.02 -22.76 -18.62
C PHE A 92 11.47 -21.36 -18.16
N ARG A 93 12.52 -20.81 -18.77
CA ARG A 93 12.98 -19.44 -18.47
C ARG A 93 11.92 -18.41 -18.83
N ASP A 94 11.27 -18.54 -19.99
CA ASP A 94 10.20 -17.64 -20.41
C ASP A 94 8.99 -17.72 -19.48
N PHE A 95 8.65 -18.92 -19.03
CA PHE A 95 7.65 -19.12 -17.98
C PHE A 95 8.01 -18.42 -16.67
N LEU A 96 9.25 -18.56 -16.19
CA LEU A 96 9.72 -17.89 -14.97
C LEU A 96 9.68 -16.36 -15.10
N ASN A 97 10.09 -15.83 -16.26
CA ASN A 97 10.04 -14.39 -16.53
C ASN A 97 8.60 -13.86 -16.48
N LYS A 98 7.65 -14.57 -17.09
CA LYS A 98 6.22 -14.21 -17.03
C LYS A 98 5.66 -14.29 -15.61
N ALA A 99 5.99 -15.34 -14.87
CA ALA A 99 5.57 -15.49 -13.48
C ALA A 99 6.14 -14.38 -12.58
N SER A 100 7.42 -14.04 -12.76
CA SER A 100 8.08 -12.96 -12.04
C SER A 100 7.48 -11.60 -12.36
N HIS A 101 7.11 -11.34 -13.62
CA HIS A 101 6.44 -10.12 -14.03
C HIS A 101 5.09 -9.96 -13.31
N GLU A 102 4.24 -10.99 -13.34
CA GLU A 102 2.95 -10.97 -12.64
C GLU A 102 3.10 -10.79 -11.13
N LEU A 103 4.10 -11.45 -10.53
CA LEU A 103 4.41 -11.28 -9.10
C LEU A 103 4.78 -9.84 -8.78
N ASN A 104 5.64 -9.23 -9.61
CA ASN A 104 6.02 -7.83 -9.45
C ASN A 104 4.81 -6.90 -9.53
N LEU A 105 3.88 -7.11 -10.46
CA LEU A 105 2.65 -6.32 -10.55
C LEU A 105 1.80 -6.44 -9.28
N ALA A 106 1.64 -7.66 -8.75
CA ALA A 106 0.85 -7.90 -7.54
C ALA A 106 1.45 -7.27 -6.27
N THR A 107 2.74 -6.91 -6.28
CA THR A 107 3.45 -6.30 -5.15
C THR A 107 3.69 -4.79 -5.31
N LYS A 108 3.15 -4.15 -6.35
CA LYS A 108 3.37 -2.71 -6.62
C LYS A 108 2.49 -1.79 -5.77
N GLY A 109 1.36 -2.28 -5.28
CA GLY A 109 0.46 -1.51 -4.43
C GLY A 109 0.97 -1.33 -3.00
N ASN A 110 0.58 -0.22 -2.37
CA ASN A 110 0.85 0.08 -0.95
C ASN A 110 -0.36 -0.17 -0.04
N LEU A 111 -1.50 -0.62 -0.60
CA LEU A 111 -2.62 -1.11 0.19
C LEU A 111 -2.45 -2.58 0.56
N LEU A 112 -2.65 -2.88 1.84
CA LEU A 112 -2.66 -4.23 2.42
C LEU A 112 -3.98 -4.98 2.15
N GLY A 113 -4.90 -4.38 1.41
CA GLY A 113 -6.16 -4.98 1.05
C GLY A 113 -7.01 -4.01 0.26
N PRO A 114 -8.08 -4.52 -0.39
CA PRO A 114 -9.03 -3.64 -1.04
C PRO A 114 -9.69 -2.72 0.00
N PRO A 115 -10.01 -1.48 -0.37
CA PRO A 115 -10.81 -0.60 0.50
C PRO A 115 -12.20 -1.21 0.72
N ILE A 116 -12.74 -1.03 1.93
CA ILE A 116 -13.95 -1.71 2.37
C ILE A 116 -14.97 -0.67 2.82
N LEU A 117 -16.10 -0.61 2.13
CA LEU A 117 -17.26 0.15 2.58
C LEU A 117 -18.24 -0.79 3.29
N ASN A 118 -18.44 -0.57 4.58
CA ASN A 118 -19.51 -1.22 5.32
C ASN A 118 -20.84 -0.56 4.96
N SER A 119 -21.61 -1.18 4.08
CA SER A 119 -22.89 -0.62 3.60
C SER A 119 -23.94 -0.40 4.70
N LYS A 120 -23.77 -1.01 5.89
CA LYS A 120 -24.71 -0.84 7.02
C LYS A 120 -24.35 0.33 7.91
N THR A 121 -23.06 0.56 8.15
CA THR A 121 -22.57 1.63 9.04
C THR A 121 -22.10 2.87 8.28
N GLY A 122 -21.85 2.74 6.98
CA GLY A 122 -21.21 3.78 6.16
C GLY A 122 -19.70 3.89 6.39
N GLU A 123 -19.11 3.04 7.25
CA GLU A 123 -17.68 3.10 7.56
C GLU A 123 -16.83 2.64 6.37
N PHE A 124 -15.78 3.42 6.08
CA PHE A 124 -14.83 3.13 5.02
C PHE A 124 -13.46 2.80 5.63
N ASP A 125 -13.02 1.56 5.45
CA ASP A 125 -11.76 1.06 5.99
C ASP A 125 -10.72 0.91 4.87
N ILE A 126 -9.54 1.50 5.10
CA ILE A 126 -8.36 1.34 4.26
C ILE A 126 -7.20 0.85 5.15
N ASN A 127 -6.48 -0.16 4.69
CA ASN A 127 -5.25 -0.60 5.34
C ASN A 127 -4.08 -0.37 4.37
N CYS A 128 -3.12 0.46 4.78
CA CYS A 128 -1.96 0.80 3.96
C CYS A 128 -0.66 0.59 4.74
N GLU A 129 0.42 0.40 4.01
CA GLU A 129 1.76 0.50 4.58
C GLU A 129 2.15 1.97 4.70
N ILE A 130 2.74 2.34 5.85
CA ILE A 130 3.38 3.64 5.98
C ILE A 130 4.68 3.58 5.17
N PRO A 131 4.90 4.52 4.25
CA PRO A 131 6.09 4.49 3.43
C PRO A 131 7.38 4.58 4.25
N TYR A 132 8.42 3.89 3.77
CA TYR A 132 9.71 3.90 4.42
C TYR A 132 10.29 5.32 4.53
N GLY A 133 10.77 5.68 5.72
CA GLY A 133 11.35 6.99 6.01
C GLY A 133 10.35 8.09 6.39
N VAL A 134 9.04 7.81 6.38
CA VAL A 134 8.02 8.75 6.86
C VAL A 134 7.76 8.52 8.35
N ASP A 135 7.78 9.58 9.15
CA ASP A 135 7.38 9.53 10.57
C ASP A 135 5.88 9.19 10.69
N PRO A 136 5.51 8.10 11.39
CA PRO A 136 4.12 7.74 11.59
C PRO A 136 3.25 8.85 12.19
N LYS A 137 3.77 9.67 13.12
CA LYS A 137 2.96 10.74 13.73
C LYS A 137 2.57 11.79 12.69
N HIS A 138 3.51 12.19 11.85
CA HIS A 138 3.25 13.11 10.74
C HIS A 138 2.31 12.49 9.69
N TRP A 139 2.51 11.21 9.35
CA TRP A 139 1.61 10.49 8.44
C TRP A 139 0.16 10.51 8.92
N TYR A 140 -0.06 10.25 10.21
CA TYR A 140 -1.40 10.37 10.79
C TYR A 140 -1.91 11.81 10.80
N SER A 141 -1.02 12.80 10.99
CA SER A 141 -1.40 14.22 11.01
C SER A 141 -2.12 14.68 9.73
N LEU A 142 -1.78 14.08 8.59
CA LEU A 142 -2.44 14.30 7.29
C LEU A 142 -3.94 13.96 7.29
N PHE A 143 -4.37 13.12 8.23
CA PHE A 143 -5.74 12.62 8.34
C PHE A 143 -6.35 12.88 9.73
N GLN A 144 -5.67 13.65 10.60
CA GLN A 144 -5.94 13.69 12.04
C GLN A 144 -6.99 14.70 12.50
N ASN A 145 -7.47 15.58 11.63
CA ASN A 145 -8.50 16.52 12.03
C ASN A 145 -9.83 15.77 12.17
N LYS A 146 -10.01 15.14 13.33
CA LYS A 146 -11.14 14.29 13.65
C LYS A 146 -12.43 15.10 13.51
N GLY A 147 -13.29 14.66 12.59
CA GLY A 147 -14.55 15.33 12.27
C GLY A 147 -14.49 16.22 11.04
N GLU A 148 -13.32 16.45 10.45
CA GLU A 148 -13.23 17.08 9.14
C GLU A 148 -13.64 16.11 8.03
N GLN A 149 -14.22 16.69 6.98
CA GLN A 149 -14.58 15.97 5.78
C GLN A 149 -13.36 15.87 4.87
N ILE A 150 -13.09 14.67 4.40
CA ILE A 150 -12.08 14.41 3.37
C ILE A 150 -12.77 13.83 2.14
N ARG A 151 -12.39 14.32 0.97
CA ARG A 151 -12.87 13.75 -0.29
C ARG A 151 -11.96 12.60 -0.67
N MET A 152 -12.58 11.43 -0.88
CA MET A 152 -11.90 10.26 -1.43
C MET A 152 -12.53 9.85 -2.75
N GLU A 153 -11.70 9.50 -3.71
CA GLU A 153 -12.11 8.92 -4.99
C GLU A 153 -11.57 7.50 -5.11
N VAL A 154 -12.43 6.58 -5.52
CA VAL A 154 -12.08 5.17 -5.69
C VAL A 154 -12.26 4.82 -7.16
N GLU A 155 -11.18 4.41 -7.81
CA GLU A 155 -11.17 3.98 -9.20
C GLU A 155 -10.80 2.49 -9.28
N TYR A 156 -11.46 1.78 -10.20
CA TYR A 156 -11.18 0.38 -10.52
C TYR A 156 -10.53 0.32 -11.89
N LEU A 157 -9.24 0.02 -11.92
CA LEU A 157 -8.42 0.01 -13.12
C LEU A 157 -8.24 -1.43 -13.61
N GLU A 158 -8.22 -1.60 -14.93
CA GLU A 158 -7.98 -2.91 -15.56
C GLU A 158 -6.54 -3.39 -15.41
N SER A 159 -5.60 -2.47 -15.22
CA SER A 159 -4.16 -2.77 -15.11
C SER A 159 -3.43 -1.79 -14.21
N VAL A 160 -2.26 -2.19 -13.70
CA VAL A 160 -1.37 -1.30 -12.95
C VAL A 160 -0.88 -0.16 -13.84
N PRO A 161 -1.07 1.12 -13.46
CA PRO A 161 -0.56 2.24 -14.23
C PRO A 161 0.96 2.24 -14.32
N ALA A 162 1.51 2.59 -15.48
CA ALA A 162 2.96 2.77 -15.65
C ALA A 162 3.52 3.87 -14.72
N SER A 163 2.68 4.81 -14.30
CA SER A 163 3.01 5.90 -13.38
C SER A 163 2.97 5.52 -11.91
N ILE A 164 2.62 4.29 -11.53
CA ILE A 164 2.37 3.93 -10.12
C ILE A 164 3.54 4.27 -9.21
N ASP A 165 4.77 4.00 -9.63
CA ASP A 165 5.97 4.31 -8.85
C ASP A 165 6.15 5.82 -8.67
N ILE A 166 5.84 6.62 -9.71
CA ILE A 166 5.93 8.09 -9.68
C ILE A 166 4.87 8.66 -8.74
N GLU A 167 3.63 8.18 -8.84
CA GLU A 167 2.51 8.64 -8.02
C GLU A 167 2.74 8.32 -6.55
N LEU A 168 3.21 7.11 -6.23
CA LEU A 168 3.57 6.73 -4.87
C LEU A 168 4.71 7.61 -4.33
N GLN A 169 5.73 7.90 -5.14
CA GLN A 169 6.84 8.77 -4.75
C GLN A 169 6.44 10.25 -4.57
N HIS A 170 5.47 10.73 -5.35
CA HIS A 170 4.97 12.11 -5.23
C HIS A 170 4.35 12.37 -3.85
N VAL A 171 3.60 11.40 -3.34
CA VAL A 171 3.04 11.43 -1.97
C VAL A 171 4.16 11.50 -0.93
N LEU A 172 5.25 10.75 -1.11
CA LEU A 172 6.40 10.80 -0.19
C LEU A 172 7.08 12.15 -0.18
N ARG A 173 7.30 12.72 -1.37
CA ARG A 173 7.94 14.02 -1.50
C ARG A 173 7.10 15.13 -0.90
N TRP A 174 5.78 15.08 -1.11
CA TRP A 174 4.87 16.03 -0.50
C TRP A 174 4.88 15.90 1.03
N ALA A 175 4.72 14.68 1.57
CA ALA A 175 4.78 14.44 3.01
C ALA A 175 6.12 14.92 3.62
N ASN A 176 7.25 14.64 2.96
CA ASN A 176 8.56 15.09 3.43
C ASN A 176 8.78 16.61 3.29
N LYS A 177 8.17 17.26 2.29
CA LYS A 177 8.23 18.73 2.14
C LYS A 177 7.42 19.43 3.24
N SER A 178 6.28 18.86 3.61
CA SER A 178 5.46 19.29 4.75
C SER A 178 6.16 19.11 6.11
N MET A 179 7.26 18.34 6.17
CA MET A 179 8.10 18.16 7.36
C MET A 179 9.19 19.23 7.52
N GLN A 180 9.50 20.02 6.50
CA GLN A 180 10.48 21.10 6.67
C GLN A 180 9.80 22.31 7.33
N PRO A 181 10.27 22.75 8.52
CA PRO A 181 9.78 24.00 9.09
C PRO A 181 10.06 25.11 8.09
N THR A 182 9.04 25.89 7.73
CA THR A 182 9.19 27.10 6.94
C THR A 182 10.22 27.98 7.64
N ALA A 183 11.41 28.11 7.07
CA ALA A 183 12.54 28.82 7.67
C ALA A 183 12.38 30.36 7.70
N ASP A 184 11.18 30.88 7.43
CA ASP A 184 10.91 32.31 7.23
C ASP A 184 10.05 32.95 8.33
N ALA A 185 10.12 32.43 9.56
CA ALA A 185 9.40 33.02 10.70
C ALA A 185 10.27 33.22 11.94
N SER A 186 11.46 33.81 11.81
CA SER A 186 12.13 34.51 12.92
C SER A 186 13.38 35.27 12.44
N ALA A 187 13.20 36.39 11.75
CA ALA A 187 14.25 37.39 11.59
C ALA A 187 13.65 38.79 11.46
N ASP A 188 12.87 39.20 12.46
CA ASP A 188 12.70 40.63 12.78
C ASP A 188 12.06 40.75 14.16
N GLY A 189 12.78 41.34 15.12
CA GLY A 189 12.26 41.47 16.48
C GLY A 189 13.27 41.80 17.58
N ASP A 190 14.07 42.83 17.33
CA ASP A 190 14.52 43.82 18.31
C ASP A 190 15.40 43.40 19.52
N VAL A 191 16.61 43.95 19.50
CA VAL A 191 17.63 43.89 20.54
C VAL A 191 17.23 44.82 21.67
N ARG A 192 16.84 44.28 22.84
CA ARG A 192 16.95 45.01 24.10
C ARG A 192 17.54 44.14 25.21
N SER A 193 18.81 44.44 25.47
CA SER A 193 19.52 44.29 26.74
C SER A 193 18.59 44.41 27.95
N LEU A 194 18.71 43.48 28.90
CA LEU A 194 18.47 43.68 30.34
C LEU A 194 19.28 42.64 31.12
N ASN A 195 20.57 42.95 31.31
CA ASN A 195 21.27 42.55 32.52
C ASN A 195 20.60 43.32 33.66
N GLU A 196 20.05 42.61 34.65
CA GLU A 196 19.96 42.98 36.08
C GLU A 196 18.92 42.09 36.77
N LEU A 197 19.38 41.02 37.43
CA LEU A 197 18.63 40.37 38.50
C LEU A 197 19.41 40.55 39.80
N PRO A 198 18.86 41.21 40.84
CA PRO A 198 19.52 41.32 42.12
C PRO A 198 19.38 40.02 42.92
N ARG A 199 20.50 39.61 43.51
CA ARG A 199 20.59 38.59 44.57
C ARG A 199 19.77 39.04 45.78
N ILE A 200 18.93 38.15 46.32
CA ILE A 200 18.43 38.28 47.69
C ILE A 200 18.67 36.96 48.42
N HIS A 201 19.54 37.03 49.42
CA HIS A 201 19.66 36.07 50.50
C HIS A 201 18.49 36.24 51.48
N ARG A 202 17.85 35.13 51.86
CA ARG A 202 17.67 34.72 53.26
C ARG A 202 17.28 33.26 53.34
#